data_AF-A0A1F7YYP1-F1
#
_entry.id   AF-A0A1F7YYP1-F1
#
_cell.length_a   1.000
_cell.length_b   1.000
_cell.length_c   1.000
_cell.angle_alpha   90.00
_cell.angle_beta   90.00
_cell.angle_gamma   90.00
#
_symmetry.space_group_name_H-M   'P 1'
#
loop_
_entity.id
_entity.type
_entity.pdbx_description
1 polymer ?
#
loop_
_entity_poly.entity_id
_entity_poly.type
_entity_poly.pdbx_seq_one_letter_code
_entity_poly.pdbx_strand_id
1 'polypeptide(L)'
;MISPEIKDILTKGLLSGYINDTNVLTTERGAFLFSSSDYRGPEGNYHDEWIGKRSGGGQEIVQAGDKRYTRLYAGGTLDDETLLQLGITRKQISEFRTEAIEKGLDQTRLETVFNYESEDRKWLYGYDIESDEQEFNLMIGREQILYNEEIVFLHKFLLTPVE
;
A
#
# COMPACT_ATOMS: atom_id res chain seq x y z
N MET A 1 -17.87 -3.30 -5.62
CA MET A 1 -17.56 -1.99 -4.99
C MET A 1 -17.42 -2.20 -3.48
N ILE A 2 -16.25 -1.84 -2.94
CA ILE A 2 -15.94 -1.97 -1.51
C ILE A 2 -16.87 -1.06 -0.70
N SER A 3 -17.38 -1.54 0.44
CA SER A 3 -18.21 -0.69 1.30
C SER A 3 -17.40 0.45 1.94
N PRO A 4 -18.00 1.63 2.19
CA PRO A 4 -17.32 2.74 2.86
C PRO A 4 -16.67 2.35 4.19
N GLU A 5 -17.28 1.42 4.94
CA GLU A 5 -16.73 0.92 6.21
C GLU A 5 -15.39 0.22 6.02
N ILE A 6 -15.26 -0.61 4.98
CA ILE A 6 -14.02 -1.32 4.67
C ILE A 6 -12.94 -0.34 4.23
N LYS A 7 -13.30 0.69 3.45
CA LYS A 7 -12.37 1.75 3.05
C LYS A 7 -11.81 2.49 4.26
N ASP A 8 -12.68 2.87 5.19
CA ASP A 8 -12.30 3.55 6.43
C ASP A 8 -11.34 2.71 7.28
N ILE A 9 -11.63 1.41 7.46
CA ILE A 9 -10.73 0.51 8.21
C ILE A 9 -9.38 0.34 7.51
N LEU A 10 -9.35 0.19 6.19
CA LEU A 10 -8.10 0.08 5.42
C LEU A 10 -7.24 1.34 5.56
N THR A 11 -7.86 2.53 5.47
CA THR A 11 -7.15 3.80 5.65
C THR A 11 -6.62 3.92 7.08
N LYS A 12 -7.44 3.64 8.11
CA LYS A 12 -7.01 3.69 9.51
C LYS A 12 -5.93 2.67 9.83
N GLY A 13 -6.06 1.44 9.30
CA GLY A 13 -5.09 0.37 9.46
C GLY A 13 -3.73 0.72 8.88
N LEU A 14 -3.72 1.33 7.69
CA LEU A 14 -2.48 1.82 7.08
C LEU A 14 -1.83 2.96 7.88
N LEU A 15 -2.62 3.95 8.29
CA LEU A 15 -2.12 5.09 9.06
C LEU A 15 -1.58 4.64 10.43
N SER A 16 -2.33 3.79 11.15
CA SER A 16 -1.93 3.34 12.49
C SER A 16 -0.84 2.28 12.48
N GLY A 17 -0.92 1.30 11.58
CA GLY A 17 0.01 0.17 11.49
C GLY A 17 1.33 0.53 10.82
N TYR A 18 1.28 0.98 9.56
CA TYR A 18 2.49 1.22 8.76
C TYR A 18 3.11 2.60 9.01
N ILE A 19 2.31 3.68 9.03
CA ILE A 19 2.85 5.05 9.15
C ILE A 19 3.28 5.37 10.59
N ASN A 20 2.48 4.96 11.57
CA ASN A 20 2.73 5.27 12.99
C ASN A 20 3.48 4.16 13.75
N ASP A 21 3.93 3.09 13.05
CA ASP A 21 4.85 2.07 13.55
C ASP A 21 4.37 1.37 14.84
N THR A 22 3.05 1.20 14.99
CA THR A 22 2.49 0.59 16.20
C THR A 22 2.49 -0.94 16.09
N ASN A 23 3.37 -1.57 16.86
CA ASN A 23 3.46 -3.02 17.09
C ASN A 23 3.75 -3.88 15.85
N VAL A 24 4.85 -3.59 15.13
CA VAL A 24 5.33 -4.50 14.09
C VAL A 24 5.79 -5.82 14.72
N LEU A 25 5.07 -6.89 14.42
CA LEU A 25 5.45 -8.26 14.80
C LEU A 25 6.24 -8.90 13.67
N THR A 26 7.09 -9.87 14.01
CA THR A 26 7.80 -10.69 13.03
C THR A 26 7.37 -12.13 13.19
N THR A 27 6.96 -12.76 12.09
CA THR A 27 6.55 -14.18 12.07
C THR A 27 7.24 -14.93 10.95
N GLU A 28 7.54 -16.20 11.19
CA GLU A 28 8.11 -17.10 10.18
C GLU A 28 6.99 -17.94 9.56
N ARG A 29 6.88 -17.95 8.23
CA ARG A 29 5.95 -18.79 7.48
C ARG A 29 6.70 -19.49 6.35
N GLY A 30 6.83 -20.81 6.46
CA GLY A 30 7.69 -21.58 5.56
C GLY A 30 9.14 -21.13 5.69
N ALA A 31 9.74 -20.63 4.59
CA ALA A 31 11.11 -20.09 4.58
C ALA A 31 11.16 -18.56 4.59
N PHE A 32 10.02 -17.89 4.81
CA PHE A 32 9.92 -16.44 4.74
C PHE A 32 9.70 -15.82 6.12
N LEU A 33 10.39 -14.71 6.34
CA LEU A 33 10.24 -13.87 7.53
C LEU A 33 9.32 -12.69 7.18
N PHE A 34 8.12 -12.69 7.73
CA PHE A 34 7.11 -11.66 7.54
C PHE A 34 7.18 -10.64 8.67
N SER A 35 7.01 -9.38 8.30
CA SER A 35 6.59 -8.33 9.21
C SER A 35 5.07 -8.22 9.16
N SER A 36 4.43 -7.89 10.27
CA SER A 36 2.99 -7.65 10.29
C SER A 36 2.61 -6.52 11.22
N SER A 37 1.50 -5.84 10.90
CA SER A 37 0.89 -4.82 11.76
C SER A 37 -0.62 -5.06 11.84
N ASP A 38 -1.19 -4.74 12.99
CA ASP A 38 -2.60 -4.95 13.28
C ASP A 38 -3.27 -3.66 13.72
N TYR A 39 -4.52 -3.46 13.32
CA TYR A 39 -5.40 -2.45 13.87
C TYR A 39 -6.71 -3.09 14.32
N ARG A 40 -7.19 -2.70 15.51
CA ARG A 40 -8.46 -3.14 16.09
C ARG A 40 -9.26 -1.92 16.53
N GLY A 41 -10.36 -1.66 15.85
CA GLY A 41 -11.29 -0.59 16.13
C GLY A 41 -12.71 -1.10 16.43
N PRO A 42 -13.59 -0.27 17.00
CA PRO A 42 -15.01 -0.61 17.16
C PRO A 42 -15.73 -0.93 15.84
N GLU A 43 -15.23 -0.43 14.71
CA GLU A 43 -15.75 -0.64 13.37
C GLU A 43 -15.30 -1.96 12.73
N GLY A 44 -14.22 -2.56 13.23
CA GLY A 44 -13.63 -3.74 12.61
C GLY A 44 -12.14 -3.90 12.88
N ASN A 45 -11.54 -4.86 12.16
CA ASN A 45 -10.14 -5.21 12.30
C ASN A 45 -9.42 -5.13 10.96
N TYR A 46 -8.13 -4.82 11.03
CA TYR A 46 -7.20 -4.81 9.92
C TYR A 46 -5.93 -5.55 10.32
N HIS A 47 -5.41 -6.34 9.38
CA HIS A 47 -4.14 -7.02 9.49
C HIS A 47 -3.37 -6.81 8.19
N ASP A 48 -2.13 -6.34 8.28
CA ASP A 48 -1.20 -6.28 7.15
C ASP A 48 -0.01 -7.16 7.47
N GLU A 49 0.40 -7.96 6.50
CA GLU A 49 1.64 -8.71 6.59
C GLU A 49 2.40 -8.65 5.28
N TRP A 50 3.72 -8.48 5.37
CA TRP A 50 4.57 -8.29 4.23
C TRP A 50 5.96 -8.89 4.42
N ILE A 51 6.58 -9.20 3.29
CA ILE A 51 8.00 -9.51 3.19
C ILE A 51 8.61 -8.42 2.33
N GLY A 52 9.73 -7.85 2.76
CA GLY A 52 10.56 -7.07 1.84
C GLY A 52 11.47 -6.06 2.51
N LYS A 53 12.62 -5.84 1.88
CA LYS A 53 13.48 -4.67 2.09
C LYS A 53 13.57 -3.81 0.82
N ARG A 54 13.74 -4.46 -0.34
CA ARG A 54 13.77 -3.83 -1.68
C ARG A 54 12.56 -4.21 -2.51
N SER A 55 12.32 -5.50 -2.62
CA SER A 55 11.19 -6.07 -3.34
C SER A 55 10.52 -7.11 -2.47
N GLY A 56 9.24 -7.31 -2.70
CA GLY A 56 8.50 -8.33 -2.02
C GLY A 56 7.01 -8.16 -2.24
N GLY A 57 6.25 -8.57 -1.24
CA GLY A 57 4.82 -8.54 -1.31
C GLY A 57 4.21 -8.83 0.03
N GLY A 58 2.91 -8.65 0.10
CA GLY A 58 2.16 -8.79 1.31
C GLY A 58 0.69 -8.94 1.02
N GLN A 59 -0.06 -9.01 2.10
CA GLN A 59 -1.50 -8.98 2.06
C GLN A 59 -2.03 -8.15 3.21
N GLU A 60 -3.05 -7.37 2.88
CA GLU A 60 -3.91 -6.74 3.86
C GLU A 60 -5.20 -7.55 3.95
N ILE A 61 -5.70 -7.74 5.16
CA ILE A 61 -6.96 -8.41 5.45
C ILE A 61 -7.77 -7.46 6.32
N VAL A 62 -9.02 -7.23 5.93
CA VAL A 62 -9.92 -6.33 6.64
C VAL A 62 -11.25 -7.01 6.88
N GLN A 63 -11.81 -6.82 8.07
CA GLN A 63 -13.10 -7.36 8.46
C GLN A 63 -13.97 -6.28 9.13
N ALA A 64 -15.20 -6.12 8.62
CA ALA A 64 -16.25 -5.28 9.19
C ALA A 64 -17.54 -6.11 9.33
N GLY A 65 -17.87 -6.54 10.55
CA GLY A 65 -18.95 -7.50 10.80
C GLY A 65 -18.72 -8.81 10.03
N ASP A 66 -19.67 -9.17 9.18
CA ASP A 66 -19.62 -10.37 8.33
C ASP A 66 -18.87 -10.16 7.01
N LYS A 67 -18.50 -8.91 6.66
CA LYS A 67 -17.78 -8.61 5.42
C LYS A 67 -16.28 -8.77 5.64
N ARG A 68 -15.61 -9.48 4.73
CA ARG A 68 -14.15 -9.59 4.70
C ARG A 68 -13.63 -9.26 3.31
N TYR A 69 -12.51 -8.55 3.27
CA TYR A 69 -11.78 -8.28 2.03
C TYR A 69 -10.31 -8.58 2.24
N THR A 70 -9.65 -8.95 1.17
CA THR A 70 -8.19 -9.01 1.12
C THR A 70 -7.67 -8.15 -0.01
N ARG A 71 -6.52 -7.54 0.23
CA ARG A 71 -5.73 -6.86 -0.78
C ARG A 71 -4.34 -7.45 -0.80
N LEU A 72 -4.06 -8.23 -1.84
CA LEU A 72 -2.72 -8.76 -2.10
C LEU A 72 -1.91 -7.70 -2.81
N TYR A 73 -0.62 -7.62 -2.51
CA TYR A 73 0.26 -6.71 -3.22
C TYR A 73 1.65 -7.25 -3.40
N ALA A 74 2.29 -6.83 -4.48
CA ALA A 74 3.68 -7.15 -4.76
C ALA A 74 4.33 -6.00 -5.53
N GLY A 75 5.62 -5.83 -5.31
CA GLY A 75 6.35 -4.73 -5.92
C GLY A 75 7.73 -4.52 -5.31
N GLY A 76 8.23 -3.30 -5.48
CA GLY A 76 9.46 -2.89 -4.85
C GLY A 76 9.95 -1.52 -5.27
N THR A 77 11.15 -1.24 -4.79
CA THR A 77 11.96 -0.06 -5.09
C THR A 77 13.16 -0.47 -5.93
N LEU A 78 13.70 0.45 -6.72
CA LEU A 78 15.02 0.26 -7.35
C LEU A 78 16.10 -0.12 -6.32
N ASP A 79 17.19 -0.73 -6.78
CA ASP A 79 18.34 -1.04 -5.92
C ASP A 79 19.10 0.23 -5.49
N ASP A 80 19.89 0.12 -4.42
CA ASP A 80 20.55 1.27 -3.80
C ASP A 80 21.60 1.91 -4.71
N GLU A 81 22.23 1.13 -5.59
CA GLU A 81 23.20 1.64 -6.56
C GLU A 81 22.50 2.55 -7.59
N THR A 82 21.38 2.10 -8.12
CA THR A 82 20.57 2.87 -9.06
C THR A 82 20.00 4.13 -8.40
N LEU A 83 19.49 4.03 -7.16
CA LEU A 83 19.01 5.20 -6.41
C LEU A 83 20.12 6.22 -6.15
N LEU A 84 21.32 5.75 -5.82
CA LEU A 84 22.48 6.62 -5.61
C LEU A 84 22.90 7.35 -6.89
N GLN A 85 22.83 6.69 -8.06
CA GLN A 85 23.08 7.32 -9.35
C GLN A 85 22.05 8.42 -9.66
N LEU A 86 20.81 8.25 -9.21
CA LEU A 86 19.75 9.27 -9.28
C LEU A 86 19.88 10.36 -8.19
N GLY A 87 20.81 10.20 -7.24
CA GLY A 87 21.03 11.16 -6.15
C GLY A 87 19.99 11.10 -5.03
N ILE A 88 19.30 9.97 -4.87
CA ILE A 88 18.26 9.76 -3.86
C ILE A 88 18.50 8.48 -3.05
N THR A 89 17.69 8.28 -2.01
CA THR A 89 17.75 7.12 -1.12
C THR A 89 16.39 6.46 -0.97
N ARG A 90 16.35 5.18 -0.57
CA ARG A 90 15.08 4.51 -0.20
C ARG A 90 14.32 5.27 0.88
N LYS A 91 15.04 5.91 1.82
CA LYS A 91 14.42 6.70 2.89
C LYS A 91 13.59 7.84 2.32
N GLN A 92 14.13 8.58 1.36
CA GLN A 92 13.40 9.69 0.70
C GLN A 92 12.17 9.19 -0.05
N ILE A 93 12.25 8.02 -0.70
CA ILE A 93 11.10 7.39 -1.36
C ILE A 93 10.01 7.05 -0.32
N SER A 94 10.39 6.46 0.81
CA SER A 94 9.46 6.14 1.89
C SER A 94 8.84 7.39 2.51
N GLU A 95 9.62 8.45 2.72
CA GLU A 95 9.15 9.73 3.26
C GLU A 95 8.14 10.38 2.31
N PHE A 96 8.46 10.46 1.01
CA PHE A 96 7.53 11.00 0.00
C PHE A 96 6.27 10.13 -0.14
N ARG A 97 6.39 8.80 -0.06
CA ARG A 97 5.24 7.91 -0.06
C ARG A 97 4.31 8.19 1.12
N THR A 98 4.85 8.32 2.32
CA THR A 98 4.08 8.66 3.53
C THR A 98 3.37 9.99 3.35
N GLU A 99 4.09 11.02 2.90
CA GLU A 99 3.50 12.33 2.60
C GLU A 99 2.32 12.22 1.61
N ALA A 100 2.51 11.52 0.49
CA ALA A 100 1.46 11.34 -0.51
C ALA A 100 0.22 10.63 0.05
N ILE A 101 0.42 9.59 0.86
CA ILE A 101 -0.66 8.87 1.54
C ILE A 101 -1.41 9.78 2.53
N GLU A 102 -0.69 10.57 3.31
CA GLU A 102 -1.29 11.53 4.25
C GLU A 102 -2.09 12.64 3.53
N LYS A 103 -1.63 13.06 2.33
CA LYS A 103 -2.35 14.05 1.51
C LYS A 103 -3.59 13.49 0.84
N GLY A 104 -3.54 12.25 0.37
CA GLY A 104 -4.64 11.64 -0.37
C GLY A 104 -5.62 10.82 0.48
N LEU A 105 -5.25 10.45 1.71
CA LEU A 105 -6.08 9.70 2.66
C LEU A 105 -6.85 8.54 1.99
N ASP A 106 -8.18 8.66 1.90
CA ASP A 106 -9.12 7.69 1.35
C ASP A 106 -9.04 7.54 -0.18
N GLN A 107 -8.44 8.51 -0.89
CA GLN A 107 -8.28 8.48 -2.35
C GLN A 107 -7.09 7.63 -2.80
N THR A 108 -6.10 7.41 -1.94
CA THR A 108 -4.80 6.87 -2.38
C THR A 108 -4.80 5.41 -2.81
N ARG A 109 -5.88 4.63 -2.59
CA ARG A 109 -5.64 3.19 -2.44
C ARG A 109 -6.68 2.18 -2.87
N LEU A 110 -7.86 2.56 -3.34
CA LEU A 110 -8.91 1.55 -3.54
C LEU A 110 -9.59 1.62 -4.90
N GLU A 111 -10.45 2.60 -5.13
CA GLU A 111 -11.30 2.63 -6.33
C GLU A 111 -11.21 3.96 -7.09
N THR A 112 -10.24 4.81 -6.71
CA THR A 112 -10.11 6.16 -7.25
C THR A 112 -8.70 6.37 -7.73
N VAL A 113 -8.58 6.94 -8.92
CA VAL A 113 -7.29 7.43 -9.43
C VAL A 113 -6.84 8.61 -8.57
N PHE A 114 -5.60 8.58 -8.11
CA PHE A 114 -5.04 9.65 -7.29
C PHE A 114 -3.62 9.99 -7.74
N ASN A 115 -3.31 11.28 -7.79
CA ASN A 115 -1.98 11.76 -8.10
C ASN A 115 -1.59 12.88 -7.13
N TYR A 116 -0.33 12.86 -6.71
CA TYR A 116 0.25 13.89 -5.85
C TYR A 116 1.65 14.23 -6.34
N GLU A 117 1.91 15.52 -6.57
CA GLU A 117 3.19 16.03 -7.05
C GLU A 117 3.83 16.89 -5.95
N SER A 118 5.13 16.75 -5.73
CA SER A 118 5.89 17.60 -4.80
C SER A 118 5.99 19.03 -5.31
N GLU A 119 6.21 19.99 -4.40
CA GLU A 119 6.36 21.40 -4.76
C GLU A 119 7.53 21.66 -5.72
N ASP A 120 8.61 20.89 -5.60
CA ASP A 120 9.78 20.97 -6.47
C ASP A 120 9.61 20.22 -7.81
N ARG A 121 8.45 19.58 -8.01
CA ARG A 121 8.06 18.80 -9.21
C ARG A 121 9.01 17.67 -9.57
N LYS A 122 9.86 17.26 -8.64
CA LYS A 122 10.74 16.11 -8.85
C LYS A 122 10.04 14.81 -8.53
N TRP A 123 9.08 14.83 -7.62
CA TRP A 123 8.41 13.64 -7.16
C TRP A 123 6.96 13.62 -7.60
N LEU A 124 6.54 12.47 -8.14
CA LEU A 124 5.15 12.21 -8.49
C LEU A 124 4.74 10.87 -7.90
N TYR A 125 3.72 10.90 -7.06
CA TYR A 125 3.00 9.72 -6.60
C TYR A 125 1.78 9.52 -7.51
N GLY A 126 1.56 8.28 -7.94
CA GLY A 126 0.38 7.91 -8.71
C GLY A 126 -0.25 6.61 -8.19
N TYR A 127 -1.57 6.60 -8.10
CA TYR A 127 -2.38 5.40 -7.93
C TYR A 127 -3.41 5.33 -9.08
N ASP A 128 -3.37 4.25 -9.85
CA ASP A 128 -4.24 4.02 -10.99
C ASP A 128 -5.05 2.72 -10.82
N ILE A 129 -6.26 2.70 -11.36
CA ILE A 129 -7.04 1.47 -11.54
C ILE A 129 -6.73 0.90 -12.92
N GLU A 130 -6.12 -0.28 -12.97
CA GLU A 130 -5.74 -0.92 -14.22
C GLU A 130 -6.82 -1.85 -14.77
N SER A 131 -7.54 -2.54 -13.89
CA SER A 131 -8.73 -3.31 -14.26
C SER A 131 -9.75 -3.36 -13.13
N ASP A 132 -11.03 -3.44 -13.50
CA ASP A 132 -12.18 -3.69 -12.62
C ASP A 132 -13.01 -4.83 -13.23
N GLU A 133 -12.78 -6.05 -12.75
CA GLU A 133 -13.43 -7.27 -13.21
C GLU A 133 -14.68 -7.53 -12.36
N GLN A 134 -15.76 -6.82 -12.69
CA GLN A 134 -17.00 -6.82 -11.90
C GLN A 134 -17.62 -8.21 -11.72
N GLU A 135 -17.49 -9.08 -12.73
CA GLU A 135 -17.98 -10.47 -12.67
C GLU A 135 -17.33 -11.27 -11.54
N PHE A 136 -16.08 -10.96 -11.21
CA PHE A 136 -15.30 -11.64 -10.18
C PHE A 136 -15.17 -10.84 -8.88
N ASN A 137 -15.80 -9.66 -8.79
CA ASN A 137 -15.59 -8.69 -7.71
C ASN A 137 -14.09 -8.43 -7.43
N LEU A 138 -13.32 -8.28 -8.50
CA LEU A 138 -11.87 -8.22 -8.44
C LEU A 138 -11.36 -6.92 -9.07
N MET A 139 -10.48 -6.21 -8.37
CA MET A 139 -9.89 -4.97 -8.87
C MET A 139 -8.37 -5.03 -8.84
N ILE A 140 -7.74 -4.52 -9.89
CA ILE A 140 -6.28 -4.40 -10.01
C ILE A 140 -5.90 -2.93 -9.97
N GLY A 141 -5.10 -2.57 -8.97
CA GLY A 141 -4.54 -1.23 -8.80
C GLY A 141 -3.04 -1.19 -9.01
N ARG A 142 -2.52 -0.01 -9.34
CA ARG A 142 -1.09 0.27 -9.48
C ARG A 142 -0.72 1.49 -8.66
N GLU A 143 0.17 1.32 -7.69
CA GLU A 143 0.82 2.42 -6.97
C GLU A 143 2.23 2.60 -7.51
N GLN A 144 2.64 3.83 -7.80
CA GLN A 144 3.98 4.13 -8.25
C GLN A 144 4.49 5.47 -7.74
N ILE A 145 5.81 5.59 -7.65
CA ILE A 145 6.49 6.87 -7.41
C ILE A 145 7.52 7.06 -8.51
N LEU A 146 7.50 8.26 -9.09
CA LEU A 146 8.48 8.73 -10.04
C LEU A 146 9.37 9.77 -9.36
N TYR A 147 10.66 9.75 -9.69
CA TYR A 147 11.62 10.81 -9.40
C TYR A 147 12.25 11.31 -10.70
N ASN A 148 12.02 12.57 -11.06
CA ASN A 148 12.39 13.16 -12.35
C ASN A 148 11.98 12.25 -13.54
N GLU A 149 10.70 11.86 -13.57
CA GLU A 149 10.10 10.98 -14.60
C GLU A 149 10.54 9.50 -14.58
N GLU A 150 11.52 9.12 -13.76
CA GLU A 150 11.96 7.73 -13.60
C GLU A 150 11.17 7.01 -12.51
N ILE A 151 10.62 5.82 -12.80
CA ILE A 151 9.89 5.02 -11.80
C ILE A 151 10.88 4.45 -10.79
N VAL A 152 10.79 4.90 -9.54
CA VAL A 152 11.68 4.47 -8.45
C VAL A 152 11.00 3.51 -7.47
N PHE A 153 9.67 3.45 -7.48
CA PHE A 153 8.85 2.54 -6.69
C PHE A 153 7.61 2.11 -7.48
N LEU A 154 7.23 0.84 -7.36
CA LEU A 154 6.06 0.28 -8.01
C LEU A 154 5.48 -0.87 -7.19
N HIS A 155 4.21 -0.78 -6.84
CA HIS A 155 3.41 -1.87 -6.29
C HIS A 155 2.17 -2.12 -7.17
N LYS A 156 1.82 -3.39 -7.34
CA LYS A 156 0.51 -3.81 -7.86
C LYS A 156 -0.34 -4.30 -6.71
N PHE A 157 -1.62 -3.96 -6.74
CA PHE A 157 -2.62 -4.38 -5.77
C PHE A 157 -3.67 -5.23 -6.46
N LEU A 158 -4.06 -6.33 -5.83
CA LEU A 158 -5.19 -7.16 -6.21
C LEU A 158 -6.17 -7.17 -5.04
N LEU A 159 -7.37 -6.67 -5.27
CA LEU A 159 -8.36 -6.46 -4.23
C LEU A 159 -9.61 -7.29 -4.51
N THR A 160 -10.06 -8.05 -3.51
CA THR A 160 -11.18 -8.98 -3.65
C THR A 160 -11.89 -9.22 -2.31
N PRO A 161 -13.22 -9.46 -2.29
CA PRO A 161 -13.90 -9.96 -1.11
C PRO A 161 -13.44 -11.39 -0.78
N VAL A 162 -13.55 -11.77 0.49
CA VAL A 162 -13.27 -13.13 0.98
C VAL A 162 -14.51 -13.66 1.68
N GLU A 163 -15.00 -14.83 1.27
CA GLU A 163 -16.17 -15.49 1.85
C GLU A 163 -15.77 -16.49 2.95
#